data_AF-A0A6B0XU58-F1
#
_entry.id   AF-A0A6B0XU58-F1
#
_cell.length_a   1.000
_cell.length_b   1.000
_cell.length_c   1.000
_cell.angle_alpha   90.00
_cell.angle_beta   90.00
_cell.angle_gamma   90.00
#
_symmetry.space_group_name_H-M   'P 1'
#
loop_
_entity.id
_entity.type
_entity.pdbx_description
1 polymer ?
#
loop_
_entity_poly.entity_id
_entity_poly.type
_entity_poly.pdbx_seq_one_letter_code
_entity_poly.pdbx_strand_id
1 'polypeptide(L)'
;SIETEVEEGFDLEQTLTEVERCLNCDIQTHFTGSLCIECDACIDICPLNCLTITHNGEEADLRTRLLAPADNTEQEIYVSEALPQTARVMVKDEDLCIHCGLCAERCPTAAWDMRTFDLLKPYAGQDADHPYSGMGIEEMAPGGFVSVAP
;
A
#
# COMPACT_ATOMS: atom_id res chain seq x y z
N SER A 1 30.26 -32.90 8.30
CA SER A 1 31.22 -31.79 8.32
C SER A 1 30.56 -30.65 7.58
N ILE A 2 30.30 -29.52 8.22
CA ILE A 2 29.87 -28.29 7.54
C ILE A 2 31.16 -27.53 7.28
N GLU A 3 31.72 -27.71 6.09
CA GLU A 3 32.99 -27.09 5.64
C GLU A 3 32.76 -25.87 4.75
N THR A 4 31.50 -25.61 4.39
CA THR A 4 31.08 -24.46 3.60
C THR A 4 30.77 -23.30 4.53
N GLU A 5 31.41 -22.16 4.27
CA GLU A 5 31.15 -20.91 4.98
C GLU A 5 29.74 -20.41 4.62
N VAL A 6 28.93 -20.12 5.63
CA VAL A 6 27.50 -19.77 5.48
C VAL A 6 27.23 -18.27 5.50
N GLU A 7 28.25 -17.47 5.80
CA GLU A 7 28.19 -16.00 5.88
C GLU A 7 28.78 -15.34 4.61
N GLU A 8 28.88 -16.09 3.51
CA GLU A 8 29.15 -15.49 2.21
C GLU A 8 27.89 -14.76 1.75
N GLY A 9 28.01 -13.46 1.49
CA GLY A 9 26.92 -12.69 0.90
C GLY A 9 26.57 -13.19 -0.51
N PHE A 10 25.40 -12.80 -1.01
CA PHE A 10 25.01 -13.12 -2.37
C PHE A 10 25.93 -12.43 -3.38
N ASP A 11 26.26 -13.15 -4.46
CA ASP A 11 26.80 -12.51 -5.66
C ASP A 11 25.75 -11.59 -6.32
N LEU A 12 26.13 -10.86 -7.36
CA LEU A 12 25.21 -9.93 -8.02
C LEU A 12 24.00 -10.63 -8.63
N GLU A 13 24.18 -11.80 -9.26
CA GLU A 13 23.09 -12.54 -9.92
C GLU A 13 22.10 -13.10 -8.90
N GLN A 14 22.63 -13.65 -7.81
CA GLN A 14 21.87 -14.11 -6.66
C GLN A 14 21.14 -12.94 -5.99
N THR A 15 21.82 -11.80 -5.77
CA THR A 15 21.20 -10.62 -5.17
C THR A 15 20.03 -10.13 -6.01
N LEU A 16 20.18 -10.04 -7.32
CA LEU A 16 19.09 -9.61 -8.21
C LEU A 16 17.90 -10.57 -8.12
N THR A 17 18.15 -11.88 -8.13
CA THR A 17 17.10 -12.90 -8.04
C THR A 17 16.39 -12.88 -6.68
N GLU A 18 17.14 -12.68 -5.59
CA GLU A 18 16.57 -12.70 -4.24
C GLU A 18 15.87 -11.38 -3.88
N VAL A 19 16.27 -10.25 -4.47
CA VAL A 19 15.57 -8.96 -4.33
C VAL A 19 14.17 -8.99 -4.97
N GLU A 20 13.95 -9.78 -6.03
CA GLU A 20 12.60 -9.98 -6.60
C GLU A 20 11.63 -10.65 -5.62
N ARG A 21 12.13 -11.27 -4.55
CA ARG A 21 11.32 -11.85 -3.47
C ARG A 21 11.07 -10.88 -2.32
N CYS A 22 11.62 -9.66 -2.41
CA CYS A 22 11.36 -8.65 -1.40
C CYS A 22 9.85 -8.42 -1.30
N LEU A 23 9.36 -8.42 -0.07
CA LEU A 23 7.97 -8.07 0.18
C LEU A 23 7.84 -6.60 -0.23
N ASN A 24 7.01 -6.30 -1.23
CA ASN A 24 6.75 -4.95 -1.77
C ASN A 24 6.06 -4.07 -0.71
N CYS A 25 6.71 -3.89 0.43
CA CYS A 25 6.22 -3.17 1.61
C CYS A 25 6.04 -1.69 1.32
N ASP A 26 6.71 -1.18 0.29
CA ASP A 26 6.61 0.15 -0.27
C ASP A 26 5.36 0.34 -1.16
N ILE A 27 4.67 -0.75 -1.53
CA ILE A 27 3.39 -0.68 -2.26
C ILE A 27 2.24 -0.83 -1.27
N GLN A 28 1.37 0.18 -1.23
CA GLN A 28 0.23 0.23 -0.33
C GLN A 28 -1.06 0.45 -1.10
N THR A 29 -2.17 -0.07 -0.56
CA THR A 29 -3.50 0.23 -1.08
C THR A 29 -3.79 1.72 -0.87
N HIS A 30 -4.08 2.45 -1.94
CA HIS A 30 -4.49 3.84 -1.91
C HIS A 30 -5.90 3.98 -2.45
N PHE A 31 -6.69 4.89 -1.88
CA PHE A 31 -8.02 5.22 -2.39
C PHE A 31 -8.21 6.71 -2.63
N THR A 32 -8.84 7.04 -3.76
CA THR A 32 -9.20 8.40 -4.15
C THR A 32 -10.72 8.50 -4.25
N GLY A 33 -11.36 8.98 -3.18
CA GLY A 33 -12.83 8.99 -3.02
C GLY A 33 -13.56 9.68 -4.17
N SER A 34 -13.05 10.81 -4.65
CA SER A 34 -13.60 11.54 -5.80
C SER A 34 -13.71 10.75 -7.12
N LEU A 35 -12.98 9.64 -7.30
CA LEU A 35 -13.06 8.79 -8.48
C LEU A 35 -14.05 7.63 -8.34
N CYS A 36 -14.53 7.36 -7.12
CA CYS A 36 -15.43 6.25 -6.86
C CYS A 36 -16.82 6.52 -7.44
N ILE A 37 -17.37 5.53 -8.15
CA ILE A 37 -18.71 5.57 -8.75
C ILE A 37 -19.70 4.62 -8.04
N GLU A 38 -19.31 4.08 -6.88
CA GLU A 38 -20.13 3.16 -6.09
C GLU A 38 -20.64 1.94 -6.88
N CYS A 39 -19.77 1.32 -7.68
CA CYS A 39 -20.10 0.13 -8.48
C CYS A 39 -19.95 -1.21 -7.72
N ASP A 40 -19.50 -1.16 -6.46
CA ASP A 40 -19.24 -2.30 -5.55
C ASP A 40 -18.26 -3.38 -6.03
N ALA A 41 -17.67 -3.25 -7.22
CA ALA A 41 -16.78 -4.25 -7.80
C ALA A 41 -15.54 -4.57 -6.94
N CYS A 42 -15.00 -3.59 -6.20
CA CYS A 42 -13.89 -3.78 -5.27
C CYS A 42 -14.30 -4.53 -3.99
N ILE A 43 -15.53 -4.35 -3.53
CA ILE A 43 -16.08 -5.05 -2.36
C ILE A 43 -16.29 -6.52 -2.73
N ASP A 44 -16.93 -6.77 -3.88
CA ASP A 44 -17.27 -8.10 -4.35
C ASP A 44 -16.04 -9.00 -4.61
N ILE A 45 -14.94 -8.42 -5.09
CA ILE A 45 -13.71 -9.17 -5.38
C ILE A 45 -12.83 -9.39 -4.15
N CYS A 46 -13.09 -8.68 -3.04
CA CYS A 46 -12.24 -8.74 -1.86
C CYS A 46 -12.33 -10.12 -1.20
N PRO A 47 -11.24 -10.90 -1.12
CA PRO A 47 -11.29 -12.26 -0.57
C PRO A 47 -11.54 -12.30 0.95
N LEU A 48 -11.29 -11.18 1.63
CA LEU A 48 -11.36 -11.05 3.09
C LEU A 48 -12.55 -10.18 3.54
N ASN A 49 -13.35 -9.65 2.61
CA ASN A 49 -14.43 -8.70 2.90
C ASN A 49 -13.99 -7.45 3.70
N CYS A 50 -12.73 -7.02 3.54
CA CYS A 50 -12.17 -5.90 4.30
C CYS A 50 -12.57 -4.51 3.76
N LEU A 51 -13.35 -4.44 2.67
CA LEU A 51 -13.79 -3.20 2.05
C LEU A 51 -15.29 -3.00 2.26
N THR A 52 -15.73 -1.79 2.57
CA THR A 52 -17.14 -1.44 2.72
C THR A 52 -17.37 -0.01 2.22
N ILE A 53 -18.50 0.25 1.54
CA ILE A 53 -18.99 1.61 1.30
C ILE A 53 -20.22 1.81 2.19
N THR A 54 -20.25 2.86 3.01
CA THR A 54 -21.33 3.07 3.99
C THR A 54 -21.52 4.56 4.34
N HIS A 55 -22.60 4.90 5.04
CA HIS A 55 -22.77 6.26 5.57
C HIS A 55 -21.72 6.54 6.65
N ASN A 56 -21.09 7.72 6.57
CA ASN A 56 -20.08 8.14 7.53
C ASN A 56 -20.65 8.22 8.95
N GLY A 57 -19.77 8.16 9.95
CA GLY A 57 -20.13 8.19 11.36
C GLY A 57 -18.88 8.15 12.24
N GLU A 58 -19.10 8.13 13.55
CA GLU A 58 -18.02 7.88 14.51
C GLU A 58 -17.44 6.47 14.29
N GLU A 59 -16.14 6.32 14.51
CA GLU A 59 -15.43 5.06 14.24
C GLU A 59 -16.07 3.86 14.95
N ALA A 60 -16.45 4.05 16.22
CA ALA A 60 -17.10 3.01 17.02
C ALA A 60 -18.45 2.55 16.43
N ASP A 61 -19.19 3.43 15.75
CA ASP A 61 -20.40 3.07 15.02
C ASP A 61 -20.06 2.41 13.68
N LEU A 62 -19.10 2.97 12.93
CA LEU A 62 -18.66 2.43 11.63
C LEU A 62 -18.27 0.96 11.73
N ARG A 63 -17.44 0.59 12.73
CA ARG A 63 -16.97 -0.78 12.96
C ARG A 63 -18.11 -1.80 13.14
N THR A 64 -19.30 -1.37 13.58
CA THR A 64 -20.47 -2.25 13.74
C THR A 64 -21.22 -2.53 12.44
N ARG A 65 -20.95 -1.76 11.38
CA ARG A 65 -21.66 -1.78 10.10
C ARG A 65 -20.77 -2.17 8.92
N LEU A 66 -19.55 -2.63 9.18
CA LEU A 66 -18.63 -3.15 8.16
C LEU A 66 -19.02 -4.57 7.73
N LEU A 67 -18.62 -4.95 6.51
CA LEU A 67 -18.97 -6.25 5.94
C LEU A 67 -18.35 -7.42 6.73
N ALA A 68 -17.16 -7.23 7.29
CA ALA A 68 -16.52 -8.13 8.24
C ALA A 68 -16.38 -7.45 9.61
N PRO A 69 -16.39 -8.21 10.73
CA PRO A 69 -16.22 -7.64 12.07
C PRO A 69 -14.83 -7.02 12.24
N ALA A 70 -14.79 -5.72 12.57
CA ALA A 70 -13.56 -4.98 12.87
C ALA A 70 -13.31 -4.90 14.38
N ASP A 71 -13.19 -6.07 15.02
CA ASP A 71 -13.07 -6.22 16.47
C ASP A 71 -11.70 -5.78 17.00
N ASN A 72 -10.66 -5.81 16.15
CA ASN A 72 -9.33 -5.35 16.50
C ASN A 72 -9.26 -3.81 16.48
N THR A 73 -9.23 -3.21 17.66
CA THR A 73 -9.11 -1.75 17.84
C THR A 73 -7.68 -1.25 17.96
N GLU A 74 -6.71 -2.16 18.06
CA GLU A 74 -5.28 -1.81 17.97
C GLU A 74 -4.86 -1.51 16.53
N GLN A 75 -5.67 -1.95 15.55
CA GLN A 75 -5.46 -1.70 14.15
C GLN A 75 -6.47 -0.70 13.58
N GLU A 76 -5.98 0.18 12.71
CA GLU A 76 -6.77 1.27 12.14
C GLU A 76 -7.74 0.76 11.06
N ILE A 77 -8.90 1.44 10.97
CA ILE A 77 -9.71 1.42 9.75
C ILE A 77 -9.44 2.71 8.97
N TYR A 78 -9.22 2.59 7.68
CA TYR A 78 -9.02 3.74 6.81
C TYR A 78 -10.34 4.18 6.20
N VAL A 79 -10.65 5.47 6.30
CA VAL A 79 -11.92 6.05 5.85
C VAL A 79 -11.65 7.15 4.83
N SER A 80 -12.37 7.13 3.71
CA SER A 80 -12.27 8.18 2.68
C SER A 80 -12.96 9.47 3.05
N GLU A 81 -12.62 10.51 2.26
CA GLU A 81 -13.50 11.66 2.11
C GLU A 81 -14.90 11.24 1.65
N ALA A 82 -15.89 12.11 1.86
CA ALA A 82 -17.26 11.87 1.44
C ALA A 82 -17.35 11.74 -0.09
N LEU A 83 -17.99 10.68 -0.56
CA LEU A 83 -18.15 10.39 -1.97
C LEU A 83 -19.05 11.44 -2.64
N PRO A 84 -18.71 11.91 -3.87
CA PRO A 84 -19.41 13.03 -4.51
C PRO A 84 -20.93 12.85 -4.71
N GLN A 85 -21.40 11.61 -4.85
CA GLN A 85 -22.75 11.27 -5.30
C GLN A 85 -23.71 11.04 -4.14
N THR A 86 -23.23 10.45 -3.05
CA THR A 86 -24.07 9.99 -1.93
C THR A 86 -23.60 10.47 -0.56
N ALA A 87 -22.42 11.12 -0.49
CA ALA A 87 -21.74 11.47 0.76
C ALA A 87 -21.44 10.27 1.68
N ARG A 88 -21.54 9.04 1.17
CA ARG A 88 -21.02 7.83 1.84
C ARG A 88 -19.49 7.89 1.88
N VAL A 89 -18.87 6.96 2.58
CA VAL A 89 -17.42 6.80 2.67
C VAL A 89 -17.02 5.39 2.29
N MET A 90 -15.84 5.28 1.69
CA MET A 90 -15.13 4.04 1.50
C MET A 90 -14.37 3.74 2.79
N VAL A 91 -14.52 2.52 3.30
CA VAL A 91 -13.86 2.06 4.51
C VAL A 91 -13.04 0.82 4.18
N LYS A 92 -11.80 0.78 4.65
CA LYS A 92 -10.91 -0.37 4.59
C LYS A 92 -10.51 -0.78 5.99
N ASP A 93 -10.73 -2.04 6.32
CA ASP A 93 -10.16 -2.67 7.51
C ASP A 93 -8.75 -3.19 7.21
N GLU A 94 -7.75 -2.64 7.88
CA GLU A 94 -6.36 -3.02 7.69
C GLU A 94 -6.03 -4.38 8.34
N ASP A 95 -6.72 -4.75 9.42
CA ASP A 95 -6.47 -6.01 10.13
C ASP A 95 -6.72 -7.23 9.25
N LEU A 96 -7.69 -7.10 8.33
CA LEU A 96 -8.09 -8.13 7.39
C LEU A 96 -7.44 -8.01 6.01
N CYS A 97 -6.83 -6.87 5.67
CA CYS A 97 -6.30 -6.69 4.33
C CYS A 97 -5.00 -7.50 4.14
N ILE A 98 -4.98 -8.35 3.11
CA ILE A 98 -3.78 -9.15 2.74
C ILE A 98 -2.99 -8.55 1.56
N HIS A 99 -3.28 -7.29 1.19
CA HIS A 99 -2.54 -6.55 0.14
C HIS A 99 -2.50 -7.26 -1.23
N CYS A 100 -3.55 -8.02 -1.56
CA CYS A 100 -3.61 -8.82 -2.79
C CYS A 100 -3.77 -8.03 -4.10
N GLY A 101 -4.06 -6.72 -4.05
CA GLY A 101 -4.21 -5.87 -5.24
C GLY A 101 -5.48 -6.07 -6.07
N LEU A 102 -6.31 -7.07 -5.79
CA LEU A 102 -7.51 -7.37 -6.59
C LEU A 102 -8.52 -6.21 -6.64
N CYS A 103 -8.62 -5.40 -5.58
CA CYS A 103 -9.48 -4.22 -5.57
C CYS A 103 -9.02 -3.16 -6.58
N ALA A 104 -7.72 -3.00 -6.78
CA ALA A 104 -7.14 -2.09 -7.76
C ALA A 104 -7.36 -2.60 -9.19
N GLU A 105 -7.07 -3.89 -9.44
CA GLU A 105 -7.29 -4.52 -10.75
C GLU A 105 -8.76 -4.47 -11.18
N ARG A 106 -9.68 -4.59 -10.21
CA ARG A 106 -11.12 -4.65 -10.48
C ARG A 106 -11.78 -3.27 -10.58
N CYS A 107 -11.16 -2.22 -10.06
CA CYS A 107 -11.77 -0.89 -10.03
C CYS A 107 -11.79 -0.25 -11.44
N PRO A 108 -12.96 0.04 -12.02
CA PRO A 108 -13.04 0.57 -13.39
C PRO A 108 -12.56 2.03 -13.52
N THR A 109 -12.46 2.75 -12.41
CA THR A 109 -12.06 4.17 -12.37
C THR A 109 -10.73 4.42 -11.67
N ALA A 110 -10.03 3.36 -11.25
CA ALA A 110 -8.83 3.45 -10.41
C ALA A 110 -9.06 4.25 -9.11
N ALA A 111 -10.28 4.21 -8.56
CA ALA A 111 -10.58 4.76 -7.23
C ALA A 111 -9.91 3.96 -6.11
N TRP A 112 -9.68 2.66 -6.33
CA TRP A 112 -8.74 1.84 -5.58
C TRP A 112 -7.51 1.59 -6.45
N ASP A 113 -6.33 1.69 -5.86
CA ASP A 113 -5.05 1.55 -6.54
C ASP A 113 -3.99 0.95 -5.60
N MET A 114 -2.94 0.37 -6.16
CA MET A 114 -1.75 -0.08 -5.43
C MET A 114 -0.61 0.88 -5.78
N ARG A 115 -0.21 1.73 -4.84
CA ARG A 115 0.77 2.80 -5.09
C ARG A 115 2.03 2.61 -4.26
N THR A 116 3.17 2.83 -4.90
CA THR A 116 4.44 3.00 -4.21
C THR A 116 4.40 4.28 -3.37
N PHE A 117 4.90 4.23 -2.14
CA PHE A 117 5.09 5.41 -1.30
C PHE A 117 6.57 5.62 -0.99
N ASP A 118 6.99 6.88 -0.95
CA ASP A 118 8.33 7.26 -0.55
C ASP A 118 8.36 7.60 0.94
N LEU A 119 9.11 6.81 1.71
CA LEU A 119 9.38 7.11 3.11
C LEU A 119 10.59 8.06 3.22
N LEU A 120 10.31 9.34 3.42
CA LEU A 120 11.34 10.29 3.84
C LEU A 120 11.75 9.95 5.29
N LYS A 121 12.96 9.43 5.46
CA LYS A 121 13.56 9.17 6.77
C LYS A 121 14.37 10.40 7.22
N PRO A 122 13.82 11.30 8.07
CA PRO A 122 14.57 12.45 8.54
C PRO A 122 15.68 11.99 9.49
N TYR A 123 16.92 12.40 9.20
CA TYR A 123 18.05 12.18 10.10
C TYR A 123 18.25 13.40 11.00
N ALA A 124 18.47 13.16 12.30
CA ALA A 124 18.66 14.24 13.26
C ALA A 124 19.85 15.13 12.84
N GLY A 125 19.60 16.43 12.67
CA GLY A 125 20.61 17.41 12.26
C GLY A 125 20.86 17.51 10.76
N GLN A 126 20.09 16.81 9.92
CA GLN A 126 20.07 16.98 8.47
C GLN A 126 18.74 17.61 8.04
N ASP A 127 18.80 18.55 7.09
CA ASP A 127 17.60 19.03 6.42
C ASP A 127 16.94 17.86 5.65
N ALA A 128 15.61 17.87 5.54
CA ALA A 128 14.82 16.76 4.99
C ALA A 128 14.90 16.62 3.46
N ASP A 129 16.09 16.79 2.88
CA ASP A 129 16.34 16.71 1.44
C ASP A 129 17.01 15.34 1.14
N HIS A 130 16.22 14.35 0.70
CA HIS A 130 16.76 13.05 0.33
C HIS A 130 17.35 13.15 -1.08
N PRO A 131 18.51 12.55 -1.38
CA PRO A 131 19.14 12.62 -2.71
C PRO A 131 18.28 12.04 -3.86
N TYR A 132 17.16 11.39 -3.54
CA TYR A 132 16.20 10.81 -4.50
C TYR A 132 14.83 11.50 -4.49
N SER A 133 14.62 12.54 -3.67
CA SER A 133 13.34 13.25 -3.55
C SER A 133 12.86 13.93 -4.84
N GLY A 134 13.71 14.03 -5.86
CA GLY A 134 13.38 14.61 -7.17
C GLY A 134 13.46 13.64 -8.35
N MET A 135 13.76 12.36 -8.13
CA MET A 135 13.90 11.37 -9.20
C MET A 135 12.55 10.71 -9.51
N GLY A 136 12.18 10.64 -10.79
CA GLY A 136 10.96 9.92 -11.19
C GLY A 136 11.12 8.40 -11.05
N ILE A 137 10.02 7.66 -10.90
CA ILE A 137 10.01 6.18 -10.87
C ILE A 137 10.77 5.53 -12.04
N GLU A 138 10.80 6.19 -13.21
CA GLU A 138 11.56 5.73 -14.39
C GLU A 138 13.09 5.87 -14.23
N GLU A 139 13.55 6.83 -13.42
CA GLU A 139 14.98 7.06 -13.13
C GLU A 139 15.52 6.15 -12.02
N MET A 140 14.64 5.48 -11.27
CA MET A 140 14.99 4.53 -10.20
C MET A 140 15.07 3.07 -10.67
N ALA A 141 14.68 2.76 -11.91
CA ALA A 141 14.70 1.39 -12.44
C ALA A 141 16.16 0.85 -12.59
N PRO A 142 16.40 -0.44 -12.28
CA PRO A 142 17.73 -1.03 -12.30
C PRO A 142 18.27 -1.10 -13.73
N GLY A 143 19.17 -0.16 -14.05
CA GLY A 143 19.76 0.02 -15.38
C GLY A 143 20.51 1.34 -15.53
N GLY A 144 20.20 2.34 -14.70
CA GLY A 144 20.98 3.56 -14.55
C GLY A 144 22.07 3.39 -13.49
N PHE A 145 23.29 3.04 -13.91
CA PHE A 145 24.45 3.07 -13.01
C PHE A 145 24.79 4.53 -12.70
N VAL A 146 24.22 5.09 -11.63
CA VAL A 146 24.62 6.42 -11.15
C VAL A 146 25.92 6.23 -10.38
N SER A 147 27.01 6.71 -10.97
CA SER A 147 28.29 6.90 -10.30
C SER A 147 28.06 7.78 -9.07
N VAL A 148 28.00 7.19 -7.88
CA VAL A 148 28.11 7.94 -6.63
C VAL A 148 29.53 8.51 -6.60
N ALA A 149 29.66 9.80 -6.88
CA ALA A 149 30.91 10.52 -6.67
C ALA A 149 31.26 10.50 -5.17
N PRO A 150 32.55 10.51 -4.81
CA PRO A 150 33.02 10.28 -3.43
C PRO A 150 32.53 11.32 -2.42
#